data_AF-A0A672N9Z7-F1
#
_entry.id   AF-A0A672N9Z7-F1
#
_cell.length_a   1.000
_cell.length_b   1.000
_cell.length_c   1.000
_cell.angle_alpha   90.00
_cell.angle_beta   90.00
_cell.angle_gamma   90.00
#
_symmetry.space_group_name_H-M   'P 1'
#
loop_
_entity.id
_entity.type
_entity.pdbx_description
1 polymer ?
#
loop_
_entity_poly.entity_id
_entity_poly.type
_entity_poly.pdbx_seq_one_letter_code
_entity_poly.pdbx_strand_id
1 'polypeptide(L)'
;GYEPRFQELKRGICAKVPDAEVSGFVGRRGSFEVQINEHLVFSKLETGGFPYEEDVSIREYYIFLRVCVYCVAKYFVKYIAS
;
A
#
# COMPACT_ATOMS: atom_id res chain seq x y z
N GLY A 1 -8.88 -11.77 -0.29
CA GLY A 1 -7.45 -12.16 -0.25
C GLY A 1 -6.58 -10.92 -0.15
N TYR A 2 -5.27 -11.08 0.07
CA TYR A 2 -4.31 -9.97 0.16
C TYR A 2 -3.95 -9.40 -1.21
N GLU A 3 -3.69 -10.29 -2.19
CA GLU A 3 -3.33 -9.91 -3.57
C GLU A 3 -4.38 -9.02 -4.26
N PRO A 4 -5.69 -9.36 -4.27
CA PRO A 4 -6.68 -8.50 -4.94
C PRO A 4 -6.79 -7.11 -4.30
N ARG A 5 -6.61 -7.01 -2.97
CA ARG A 5 -6.64 -5.73 -2.25
C ARG A 5 -5.42 -4.87 -2.56
N PHE A 6 -4.25 -5.49 -2.73
CA PHE A 6 -3.06 -4.78 -3.22
C PHE A 6 -3.29 -4.22 -4.63
N GLN A 7 -3.83 -5.03 -5.54
CA GLN A 7 -4.10 -4.59 -6.92
C GLN A 7 -5.11 -3.44 -6.98
N GLU A 8 -6.18 -3.52 -6.18
CA GLU A 8 -7.17 -2.45 -6.05
C GLU A 8 -6.55 -1.15 -5.53
N LEU A 9 -5.78 -1.23 -4.43
CA LEU A 9 -5.06 -0.09 -3.88
C LEU A 9 -4.07 0.52 -4.88
N LYS A 10 -3.30 -0.32 -5.58
CA LYS A 10 -2.38 0.09 -6.64
C LYS A 10 -3.12 0.85 -7.75
N ARG A 11 -4.26 0.34 -8.20
CA ARG A 11 -5.08 0.98 -9.23
C ARG A 11 -5.57 2.36 -8.78
N GLY A 12 -6.06 2.47 -7.55
CA GLY A 12 -6.52 3.73 -6.97
C GLY A 12 -5.39 4.77 -6.85
N ILE A 13 -4.21 4.34 -6.41
CA ILE A 13 -3.01 5.18 -6.34
C ILE A 13 -2.60 5.65 -7.73
N CYS A 14 -2.40 4.74 -8.70
CA CYS A 14 -1.96 5.10 -10.05
C CYS A 14 -2.98 5.96 -10.80
N ALA A 15 -4.28 5.82 -10.51
CA ALA A 15 -5.32 6.66 -11.10
C ALA A 15 -5.29 8.10 -10.57
N LYS A 16 -4.98 8.28 -9.27
CA LYS A 16 -4.85 9.59 -8.62
C LYS A 16 -3.48 10.23 -8.87
N VAL A 17 -2.45 9.41 -9.00
CA VAL A 17 -1.04 9.77 -9.15
C VAL A 17 -0.40 8.92 -10.25
N PRO A 18 -0.43 9.38 -11.51
CA PRO A 18 0.13 8.62 -12.64
C PRO A 18 1.63 8.37 -12.51
N ASP A 19 2.35 9.28 -11.85
CA ASP A 19 3.80 9.22 -11.64
C ASP A 19 4.20 8.39 -10.41
N ALA A 20 3.25 7.74 -9.73
CA ALA A 20 3.53 6.93 -8.56
C ALA A 20 4.06 5.56 -8.98
N GLU A 21 5.19 5.17 -8.38
CA GLU A 21 5.70 3.82 -8.49
C GLU A 21 5.16 2.97 -7.33
N VAL A 22 4.25 2.05 -7.65
CA VAL A 22 3.65 1.15 -6.65
C VAL A 22 4.19 -0.26 -6.81
N SER A 23 4.97 -0.68 -5.82
CA SER A 23 5.53 -2.02 -5.69
C SER A 23 4.88 -2.79 -4.54
N GLY A 24 4.97 -4.11 -4.60
CA GLY A 24 4.36 -5.01 -3.63
C GLY A 24 5.24 -6.22 -3.38
N PHE A 25 5.36 -6.65 -2.12
CA PHE A 25 6.12 -7.85 -1.79
C PHE A 25 5.53 -8.64 -0.62
N VAL A 26 5.95 -9.90 -0.51
CA VAL A 26 5.44 -10.83 0.50
C VAL A 26 6.00 -10.50 1.88
N GLY A 27 5.13 -10.05 2.79
CA GLY A 27 5.47 -9.61 4.16
C GLY A 27 5.34 -10.69 5.24
N ARG A 28 5.23 -10.26 6.51
CA ARG A 28 4.97 -11.16 7.65
C ARG A 28 3.55 -11.73 7.59
N ARG A 29 3.36 -12.96 8.05
CA ARG A 29 2.03 -13.61 8.08
C ARG A 29 0.99 -12.72 8.78
N GLY A 30 -0.09 -12.43 8.06
CA GLY A 30 -1.23 -11.67 8.59
C GLY A 30 -1.09 -10.15 8.48
N SER A 31 0.08 -9.62 8.09
CA SER A 31 0.30 -8.18 7.94
C SER A 31 -0.10 -7.66 6.56
N PHE A 32 -0.57 -6.41 6.56
CA PHE A 32 -0.74 -5.57 5.39
C PHE A 32 -0.20 -4.20 5.79
N GLU A 33 0.96 -3.85 5.26
CA GLU A 33 1.67 -2.62 5.61
C GLU A 33 1.86 -1.81 4.34
N VAL A 34 1.61 -0.52 4.42
CA VAL A 34 1.81 0.42 3.31
C VAL A 34 2.88 1.41 3.73
N GLN A 35 3.89 1.56 2.88
CA GLN A 35 4.96 2.53 3.07
C GLN A 35 4.99 3.49 1.89
N ILE A 36 5.20 4.77 2.17
CA ILE A 36 5.38 5.82 1.16
C ILE A 36 6.74 6.45 1.43
N ASN A 37 7.64 6.44 0.44
CA ASN A 37 9.00 6.97 0.58
C ASN A 37 9.71 6.47 1.85
N GLU A 38 9.61 5.15 2.13
CA GLU A 38 10.16 4.48 3.33
C GLU A 38 9.47 4.79 4.67
N HIS A 39 8.46 5.68 4.69
CA HIS A 39 7.66 5.95 5.86
C HIS A 39 6.46 5.01 5.95
N LEU A 40 6.28 4.32 7.08
CA LEU A 40 5.09 3.51 7.34
C LEU A 40 3.87 4.42 7.49
N VAL A 41 2.93 4.32 6.55
CA VAL A 41 1.69 5.12 6.55
C VAL A 41 0.47 4.31 7.00
N PHE A 42 0.56 2.98 6.95
CA PHE A 42 -0.51 2.11 7.40
C PHE A 42 0.03 0.76 7.86
N SER A 43 -0.53 0.23 8.96
CA SER A 43 -0.28 -1.14 9.43
C SER A 43 -1.58 -1.81 9.85
N LYS A 44 -1.93 -2.91 9.17
CA LYS A 44 -3.08 -3.76 9.55
C LYS A 44 -2.94 -4.35 10.96
N LEU A 45 -1.72 -4.56 11.44
CA LEU A 45 -1.50 -5.09 12.78
C LEU A 45 -1.88 -4.07 13.85
N GLU A 46 -1.70 -2.78 13.56
CA GLU A 46 -2.04 -1.68 14.46
C GLU A 46 -3.52 -1.29 14.35
N THR A 47 -4.05 -1.24 13.14
CA THR A 47 -5.45 -0.81 12.88
C THR A 47 -6.48 -1.93 12.96
N GLY A 48 -6.04 -3.20 12.95
CA GLY A 48 -6.91 -4.38 12.94
C GLY A 48 -7.66 -4.60 11.61
N GLY A 49 -7.44 -3.77 10.60
CA GLY A 49 -8.21 -3.73 9.36
C GLY A 49 -7.36 -3.64 8.09
N PHE A 50 -8.01 -3.73 6.92
CA PHE A 50 -7.38 -3.37 5.66
C PHE A 50 -7.58 -1.87 5.39
N PRO A 51 -6.64 -1.21 4.72
CA PRO A 51 -6.80 0.19 4.37
C PRO A 51 -7.82 0.34 3.23
N TYR A 52 -8.62 1.39 3.30
CA TYR A 52 -9.34 1.96 2.17
C TYR A 52 -8.48 3.00 1.46
N GLU A 53 -8.89 3.45 0.27
CA GLU A 53 -8.15 4.48 -0.48
C GLU A 53 -7.99 5.80 0.30
N GLU A 54 -8.87 6.05 1.27
CA GLU A 54 -8.87 7.24 2.12
C GLU A 54 -7.89 7.13 3.29
N ASP A 55 -7.64 5.91 3.77
CA ASP A 55 -6.72 5.64 4.87
C ASP A 55 -5.26 5.79 4.46
N VAL A 56 -4.97 5.65 3.16
CA VAL A 56 -3.65 5.94 2.60
C VAL A 56 -3.66 7.42 2.20
N SER A 57 -3.12 8.28 3.08
CA SER A 57 -3.15 9.74 2.93
C SER A 57 -2.21 10.27 1.83
N ILE A 58 -2.40 9.83 0.59
CA ILE A 58 -1.61 10.24 -0.59
C ILE A 58 -1.64 11.77 -0.78
N ARG A 59 -2.75 12.43 -0.40
CA ARG A 59 -2.94 13.88 -0.56
C ARG A 59 -1.94 14.73 0.20
N GLU A 60 -1.63 14.38 1.45
CA GLU A 60 -0.67 15.14 2.26
C GLU A 60 0.75 15.03 1.68
N TYR A 61 1.13 13.87 1.16
CA TYR A 61 2.41 13.66 0.48
C TYR A 61 2.48 14.36 -0.90
N TYR A 62 1.34 14.57 -1.55
CA TYR A 62 1.26 15.25 -2.86
C TYR A 62 1.44 16.76 -2.79
N ILE A 63 0.98 17.39 -1.69
CA ILE A 63 1.10 18.84 -1.48
C ILE A 63 2.53 19.23 -1.13
N PHE A 64 3.25 18.35 -0.43
CA PHE A 64 4.59 18.67 0.05
C PHE A 64 5.70 18.41 -0.97
N LEU A 65 5.50 17.50 -1.92
CA LEU A 65 6.54 17.06 -2.85
C LEU A 65 5.92 16.79 -4.23
N ARG A 66 6.26 17.60 -5.25
CA ARG A 66 6.13 17.24 -6.67
C ARG A 66 7.14 16.13 -7.06
N VAL A 67 7.32 15.12 -6.21
CA VAL A 67 8.33 14.08 -6.36
C VAL A 67 7.61 12.76 -6.54
N CYS A 68 8.13 11.92 -7.44
CA CYS A 68 7.68 10.54 -7.66
C CYS A 68 7.36 9.87 -6.32
N VAL A 69 6.11 9.47 -6.13
CA VAL A 69 5.67 8.81 -4.91
C VAL A 69 6.02 7.34 -5.03
N TYR A 70 7.01 6.88 -4.27
CA TYR A 70 7.33 5.45 -4.16
C TYR A 70 6.46 4.83 -3.08
N CYS A 71 5.51 3.99 -3.48
CA CYS A 71 4.64 3.26 -2.57
C CYS A 71 5.00 1.78 -2.56
N VAL A 72 5.26 1.24 -1.37
CA VAL A 72 5.62 -0.17 -1.17
C VAL A 72 4.59 -0.81 -0.25
N ALA A 73 3.84 -1.78 -0.76
CA ALA A 73 2.91 -2.57 0.04
C ALA A 73 3.56 -3.91 0.43
N LYS A 74 3.66 -4.19 1.73
CA LYS A 74 4.06 -5.51 2.24
C LYS A 74 2.81 -6.29 2.60
N TYR A 75 2.57 -7.41 1.94
CA TYR A 75 1.37 -8.22 2.18
C TYR A 75 1.70 -9.71 2.16
N PHE A 76 1.24 -10.49 3.14
CA PHE A 76 1.44 -11.94 3.12
C PHE A 76 0.23 -12.65 2.51
N VAL A 77 0.38 -13.17 1.30
CA VAL A 77 -0.51 -14.21 0.76
C VAL A 77 -0.02 -15.54 1.34
N LYS A 78 -0.85 -16.20 2.16
CA LYS A 78 -0.63 -17.63 2.43
C LYS A 78 -0.83 -18.32 1.07
N TYR A 79 0.25 -18.55 0.32
CA TYR A 79 0.23 -19.55 -0.74
C TYR A 79 -0.14 -20.85 -0.02
N ILE A 80 -1.36 -21.31 -0.21
CA ILE A 80 -1.62 -22.73 -0.07
C ILE A 80 -0.82 -23.31 -1.23
N ALA A 81 0.43 -23.69 -0.95
CA ALA A 81 1.10 -24.69 -1.75
C ALA A 81 0.18 -25.92 -1.66
N SER A 82 -0.36 -26.30 -2.83
CA SER A 82 -0.90 -27.61 -3.21
C SER A 82 -1.46 -28.48 -2.10
#